data_AF-A0A8T3UAR5-F1
#
_entry.id   AF-A0A8T3UAR5-F1
#
_cell.length_a   1.000
_cell.length_b   1.000
_cell.length_c   1.000
_cell.angle_alpha   90.00
_cell.angle_beta   90.00
_cell.angle_gamma   90.00
#
_symmetry.space_group_name_H-M   'P 1'
#
loop_
_entity.id
_entity.type
_entity.pdbx_description
1 polymer ?
#
loop_
_entity_poly.entity_id
_entity_poly.type
_entity_poly.pdbx_seq_one_letter_code
_entity_poly.pdbx_strand_id
1 'polypeptide(L)'
;MYETENIIRKALNYPPYMDMLQVRILSYNEEKVKKVARKLKLTFDKMKEELLEKQREILENMNINEDIRKRRIIEDNILKLKNMRIYDEVPFRIDKIMNQYYWKIIIKCNLNTYIAKAISYVVEKMGTDKDPLISVDLNPQNI
;
A
#
# COMPACT_ATOMS: atom_id res chain seq x y z
N MET A 1 26.07 -14.33 9.70
CA MET A 1 25.63 -13.01 9.16
C MET A 1 24.28 -13.12 8.45
N TYR A 2 24.13 -14.03 7.49
CA TYR A 2 22.84 -14.28 6.79
C TYR A 2 21.69 -14.68 7.72
N GLU A 3 21.91 -15.59 8.65
CA GLU A 3 20.86 -16.04 9.57
C GLU A 3 20.37 -14.91 10.48
N THR A 4 21.29 -14.08 10.98
CA THR A 4 20.99 -12.90 11.79
C THR A 4 20.17 -11.88 10.98
N GLU A 5 20.57 -11.60 9.74
CA GLU A 5 19.82 -10.74 8.84
C GLU A 5 18.40 -11.28 8.59
N ASN A 6 18.27 -12.60 8.38
CA ASN A 6 17.00 -13.24 8.13
C ASN A 6 16.06 -13.17 9.35
N ILE A 7 16.59 -13.35 10.56
CA ILE A 7 15.86 -13.16 11.83
C ILE A 7 15.38 -11.71 11.95
N ILE A 8 16.24 -10.73 11.63
CA ILE A 8 15.90 -9.31 11.65
C ILE A 8 14.79 -9.02 10.61
N ARG A 9 14.91 -9.51 9.38
CA ARG A 9 13.91 -9.33 8.31
C ARG A 9 12.56 -9.92 8.71
N LYS A 10 12.56 -11.08 9.36
CA LYS A 10 11.36 -11.72 9.89
C LYS A 10 10.71 -10.90 11.00
N ALA A 11 11.51 -10.38 11.93
CA ALA A 11 11.03 -9.53 13.02
C ALA A 11 10.47 -8.18 12.52
N LEU A 12 11.12 -7.58 11.52
CA LEU A 12 10.75 -6.26 10.98
C LEU A 12 9.72 -6.31 9.85
N ASN A 13 9.24 -7.50 9.48
CA ASN A 13 8.36 -7.73 8.32
C ASN A 13 8.89 -7.03 7.06
N TYR A 14 10.07 -7.45 6.62
CA TYR A 14 10.67 -7.07 5.34
C TYR A 14 10.64 -8.26 4.37
N PRO A 15 10.79 -8.03 3.05
CA PRO A 15 10.89 -9.11 2.07
C PRO A 15 11.94 -10.16 2.49
N PRO A 16 11.64 -11.47 2.40
CA PRO A 16 10.52 -12.10 1.70
C PRO A 16 9.23 -12.31 2.52
N TYR A 17 9.17 -11.87 3.78
CA TYR A 17 8.05 -12.18 4.70
C TYR A 17 6.84 -11.25 4.53
N MET A 18 7.05 -10.09 3.91
CA MET A 18 6.02 -9.09 3.62
C MET A 18 6.44 -8.30 2.38
N ASP A 19 5.48 -7.94 1.55
CA ASP A 19 5.72 -7.09 0.39
C ASP A 19 5.75 -5.63 0.81
N MET A 20 6.59 -4.87 0.13
CA MET A 20 6.74 -3.46 0.34
C MET A 20 6.51 -2.74 -0.98
N LEU A 21 5.44 -1.96 -1.01
CA LEU A 21 5.07 -1.08 -2.10
C LEU A 21 5.60 0.31 -1.82
N GLN A 22 6.22 0.92 -2.82
CA GLN A 22 6.59 2.33 -2.79
C GLN A 22 5.77 3.06 -3.84
N VAL A 23 4.91 3.97 -3.39
CA VAL A 23 4.18 4.87 -4.28
C VAL A 23 5.00 6.14 -4.41
N ARG A 24 5.51 6.41 -5.61
CA ARG A 24 6.29 7.60 -5.92
C ARG A 24 5.41 8.66 -6.56
N ILE A 25 5.56 9.89 -6.11
CA ILE A 25 4.83 11.05 -6.57
C ILE A 25 5.85 12.09 -7.01
N LEU A 26 5.71 12.54 -8.25
CA LEU A 26 6.67 13.42 -8.90
C LEU A 26 5.94 14.65 -9.45
N SER A 27 6.42 15.85 -9.11
CA SER A 27 5.97 17.07 -9.79
C SER A 27 7.02 18.17 -9.72
N TYR A 28 6.93 19.12 -10.63
CA TYR A 28 7.77 20.33 -10.65
C TYR A 28 7.40 21.33 -9.53
N ASN A 29 6.26 21.15 -8.86
CA ASN A 29 5.79 22.03 -7.79
C ASN A 29 5.71 21.29 -6.45
N GLU A 30 6.52 21.74 -5.48
CA GLU A 30 6.62 21.14 -4.14
C GLU A 30 5.31 21.14 -3.37
N GLU A 31 4.58 22.26 -3.36
CA GLU A 31 3.31 22.36 -2.64
C GLU A 31 2.26 21.41 -3.23
N LYS A 32 2.27 21.28 -4.56
CA LYS A 32 1.38 20.37 -5.28
C LYS A 32 1.70 18.92 -4.93
N VAL A 33 2.98 18.53 -4.93
CA VAL A 33 3.40 17.17 -4.52
C VAL A 33 2.94 16.88 -3.10
N LYS A 34 3.24 17.77 -2.14
CA LYS A 34 2.86 17.61 -0.73
C LYS A 34 1.34 17.44 -0.57
N LYS A 35 0.55 18.27 -1.27
CA LYS A 35 -0.91 18.21 -1.23
C LYS A 35 -1.45 16.89 -1.80
N VAL A 36 -0.91 16.44 -2.94
CA VAL A 36 -1.33 15.18 -3.56
C VAL A 36 -0.90 13.99 -2.72
N ALA A 37 0.30 14.00 -2.16
CA ALA A 37 0.78 12.94 -1.28
C ALA A 37 -0.10 12.78 -0.04
N ARG A 38 -0.42 13.89 0.65
CA ARG A 38 -1.39 13.89 1.77
C ARG A 38 -2.75 13.32 1.37
N LYS A 39 -3.28 13.76 0.23
CA LYS A 39 -4.58 13.28 -0.27
C LYS A 39 -4.51 11.78 -0.62
N LEU A 40 -3.41 11.32 -1.20
CA LEU A 40 -3.20 9.92 -1.56
C LEU A 40 -3.15 9.04 -0.31
N LYS A 41 -2.39 9.46 0.70
CA LYS A 41 -2.31 8.80 2.01
C LYS A 41 -3.70 8.65 2.64
N LEU A 42 -4.46 9.74 2.73
CA LEU A 42 -5.84 9.71 3.24
C LEU A 42 -6.77 8.80 2.42
N THR A 43 -6.59 8.76 1.10
CA THR A 43 -7.39 7.90 0.22
C THR A 43 -7.07 6.42 0.46
N PHE A 44 -5.79 6.09 0.64
CA PHE A 44 -5.39 4.72 0.96
C PHE A 44 -5.88 4.27 2.34
N ASP A 45 -5.85 5.14 3.34
CA ASP A 45 -6.39 4.84 4.67
C ASP A 45 -7.89 4.53 4.59
N LYS A 46 -8.67 5.40 3.92
CA LYS A 46 -10.11 5.17 3.68
C LYS A 46 -10.37 3.89 2.91
N MET A 47 -9.62 3.65 1.83
CA MET A 47 -9.74 2.42 1.04
C MET A 47 -9.52 1.19 1.94
N LYS A 48 -8.50 1.21 2.80
CA LYS A 48 -8.24 0.10 3.72
C LYS A 48 -9.43 -0.16 4.65
N GLU A 49 -10.03 0.90 5.21
CA GLU A 49 -11.20 0.79 6.08
C GLU A 49 -12.42 0.24 5.34
N GLU A 50 -12.73 0.76 4.16
CA GLU A 50 -13.84 0.29 3.31
C GLU A 50 -13.69 -1.19 2.93
N LEU A 51 -12.47 -1.64 2.59
CA LEU A 51 -12.23 -3.05 2.25
C LEU A 51 -12.38 -3.95 3.48
N LEU A 52 -11.97 -3.48 4.66
CA LEU A 52 -12.14 -4.22 5.92
C LEU A 52 -13.62 -4.39 6.28
N GLU A 53 -14.42 -3.34 6.12
CA GLU A 53 -15.86 -3.36 6.40
C GLU A 53 -16.60 -4.32 5.47
N LYS A 54 -16.37 -4.22 4.16
CA LYS A 54 -16.94 -5.14 3.16
C LYS A 54 -16.64 -6.60 3.47
N GLN A 55 -15.42 -6.93 3.90
CA GLN A 55 -15.05 -8.30 4.24
C GLN A 55 -15.76 -8.80 5.52
N ARG A 56 -16.04 -7.90 6.49
CA ARG A 56 -16.80 -8.23 7.70
C ARG A 56 -18.28 -8.46 7.40
N GLU A 57 -18.89 -7.59 6.60
CA GLU A 57 -20.29 -7.75 6.18
C GLU A 57 -20.50 -9.07 5.44
N ILE A 58 -19.57 -9.48 4.56
CA ILE A 58 -19.64 -10.77 3.87
C ILE A 58 -19.54 -11.93 4.86
N LEU A 59 -18.71 -11.81 5.89
CA LEU A 59 -18.55 -12.83 6.93
C LEU A 59 -19.82 -12.96 7.79
N GLU A 60 -20.48 -11.84 8.11
CA GLU A 60 -21.71 -11.81 8.92
C GLU A 60 -22.94 -12.33 8.16
N ASN A 61 -23.04 -12.01 6.87
CA ASN A 61 -24.14 -12.45 6.01
C ASN A 61 -24.01 -13.91 5.51
N MET A 62 -22.89 -14.59 5.80
CA MET A 62 -22.70 -15.99 5.42
C MET A 62 -23.48 -16.95 6.33
N ASN A 63 -24.29 -17.81 5.73
CA ASN A 63 -24.88 -18.95 6.43
C ASN A 63 -23.79 -19.97 6.81
N ILE A 64 -23.87 -20.45 8.06
CA ILE A 64 -22.86 -21.30 8.73
C ILE A 64 -22.48 -22.57 7.93
N ASN A 65 -23.35 -23.03 7.03
CA ASN A 65 -23.20 -24.29 6.30
C ASN A 65 -22.56 -24.18 4.90
N GLU A 66 -22.29 -22.97 4.37
CA GLU A 66 -22.08 -22.78 2.92
C GLU A 66 -20.65 -22.89 2.37
N ASP A 67 -19.60 -23.04 3.19
CA ASP A 67 -18.26 -23.57 2.80
C ASP A 67 -17.21 -23.11 3.82
N ILE A 68 -16.64 -24.04 4.59
CA ILE A 68 -15.48 -23.79 5.49
C ILE A 68 -14.33 -23.10 4.73
N ARG A 69 -14.15 -23.43 3.44
CA ARG A 69 -13.11 -22.87 2.59
C ARG A 69 -13.30 -21.38 2.33
N LYS A 70 -14.51 -20.93 2.01
CA LYS A 70 -14.79 -19.52 1.71
C LYS A 70 -14.58 -18.65 2.95
N ARG A 71 -15.06 -19.12 4.10
CA ARG A 71 -14.85 -18.47 5.39
C ARG A 71 -13.36 -18.27 5.70
N ARG A 72 -12.54 -19.31 5.53
CA ARG A 72 -11.09 -19.25 5.75
C ARG A 72 -10.41 -18.22 4.84
N ILE A 73 -10.83 -18.10 3.58
CA ILE A 73 -10.29 -17.12 2.64
C ILE A 73 -10.63 -15.69 3.09
N ILE A 74 -11.86 -15.45 3.56
CA ILE A 74 -12.29 -14.14 4.06
C ILE A 74 -11.53 -13.77 5.34
N GLU A 75 -11.42 -14.70 6.29
CA GLU A 75 -10.65 -14.50 7.52
C GLU A 75 -9.17 -14.18 7.22
N ASP A 76 -8.56 -14.87 6.26
CA ASP A 76 -7.20 -14.58 5.79
C ASP A 76 -7.09 -13.20 5.13
N ASN A 77 -8.06 -12.81 4.29
CA ASN A 77 -8.10 -11.48 3.70
C ASN A 77 -8.23 -10.37 4.77
N ILE A 78 -9.08 -10.57 5.78
CA ILE A 78 -9.24 -9.65 6.91
C ILE A 78 -7.91 -9.53 7.67
N LEU A 79 -7.23 -10.65 7.94
CA LEU A 79 -5.93 -10.64 8.62
C LEU A 79 -4.88 -9.88 7.80
N LYS A 80 -4.81 -10.11 6.49
CA LYS A 80 -3.90 -9.38 5.58
C LYS A 80 -4.17 -7.88 5.55
N LEU A 81 -5.44 -7.48 5.46
CA LEU A 81 -5.84 -6.07 5.50
C LEU A 81 -5.54 -5.43 6.85
N LYS A 82 -5.74 -6.14 7.97
CA LYS A 82 -5.35 -5.64 9.31
C LYS A 82 -3.84 -5.42 9.42
N ASN A 83 -3.06 -6.35 8.87
CA ASN A 83 -1.59 -6.29 8.89
C ASN A 83 -1.01 -5.27 7.90
N MET A 84 -1.80 -4.77 6.94
CA MET A 84 -1.38 -3.73 6.01
C MET A 84 -1.05 -2.44 6.77
N ARG A 85 0.15 -1.89 6.54
CA ARG A 85 0.61 -0.62 7.12
C ARG A 85 0.88 0.37 6.02
N ILE A 86 0.23 1.52 6.09
CA ILE A 86 0.48 2.67 5.22
C ILE A 86 1.25 3.66 6.08
N TYR A 87 2.47 4.00 5.64
CA TYR A 87 3.30 4.99 6.32
C TYR A 87 3.00 6.39 5.79
N ASP A 88 3.41 7.40 6.54
CA ASP A 88 3.21 8.80 6.16
C ASP A 88 3.97 9.17 4.88
N GLU A 89 3.47 10.21 4.21
CA GLU A 89 4.15 10.77 3.07
C GLU A 89 5.46 11.46 3.47
N VAL A 90 6.56 11.09 2.82
CA VAL A 90 7.87 11.66 3.10
C VAL A 90 8.55 12.09 1.79
N PRO A 91 9.34 13.17 1.81
CA PRO A 91 10.23 13.47 0.69
C PRO A 91 11.27 12.36 0.52
N PHE A 92 11.80 12.21 -0.68
CA PHE A 92 13.01 11.42 -0.88
C PHE A 92 14.21 12.08 -0.19
N ARG A 93 15.24 11.27 0.13
CA ARG A 93 16.49 11.78 0.69
C ARG A 93 17.25 12.74 -0.24
N ILE A 94 16.95 12.70 -1.54
CA ILE A 94 17.47 13.63 -2.53
C ILE A 94 16.34 14.61 -2.85
N ASP A 95 16.57 15.88 -2.55
CA ASP A 95 15.51 16.91 -2.60
C ASP A 95 14.98 17.13 -4.02
N LYS A 96 15.85 17.06 -5.04
CA LYS A 96 15.52 17.30 -6.45
C LYS A 96 16.34 16.46 -7.40
N ILE A 97 15.69 15.92 -8.42
CA ILE A 97 16.34 15.39 -9.63
C ILE A 97 15.69 16.11 -10.81
N MET A 98 16.49 16.82 -11.61
CA MET A 98 16.02 17.58 -12.78
C MET A 98 14.83 18.52 -12.48
N ASN A 99 14.94 19.37 -11.44
CA ASN A 99 13.91 20.34 -11.03
C ASN A 99 12.56 19.76 -10.60
N GLN A 100 12.44 18.44 -10.42
CA GLN A 100 11.24 17.81 -9.90
C GLN A 100 11.43 17.44 -8.43
N TYR A 101 10.33 17.55 -7.68
CA TYR A 101 10.17 17.19 -6.30
C TYR A 101 9.62 15.77 -6.19
N TYR A 102 10.23 14.97 -5.32
CA TYR A 102 9.93 13.54 -5.17
C TYR A 102 9.38 13.25 -3.78
N TRP A 103 8.14 12.78 -3.72
CA TRP A 103 7.54 12.27 -2.50
C TRP A 103 7.27 10.79 -2.65
N LYS A 104 7.29 10.08 -1.53
CA LYS A 104 6.91 8.68 -1.47
C LYS A 104 5.95 8.42 -0.32
N ILE A 105 5.13 7.39 -0.54
CA ILE A 105 4.40 6.70 0.51
C ILE A 105 4.86 5.25 0.47
N ILE A 106 5.19 4.71 1.64
CA ILE A 106 5.54 3.30 1.77
C ILE A 106 4.30 2.57 2.28
N ILE A 107 3.97 1.47 1.61
CA ILE A 107 2.87 0.58 2.00
C ILE A 107 3.47 -0.80 2.21
N LYS A 108 3.38 -1.31 3.42
CA LYS A 108 3.73 -2.70 3.72
C LYS A 108 2.47 -3.54 3.74
N CYS A 109 2.42 -4.59 2.93
CA CYS A 109 1.26 -5.47 2.84
C CYS A 109 1.67 -6.89 2.42
N ASN A 110 0.81 -7.86 2.69
CA ASN A 110 0.89 -9.16 2.01
C ASN A 110 0.10 -9.04 0.72
N LEU A 111 0.78 -8.89 -0.42
CA LEU A 111 0.13 -8.59 -1.69
C LEU A 111 -0.71 -9.79 -2.14
N ASN A 112 -1.94 -9.51 -2.54
CA ASN A 112 -2.79 -10.45 -3.27
C ASN A 112 -3.44 -9.71 -4.45
N THR A 113 -4.09 -10.45 -5.34
CA THR A 113 -4.76 -9.88 -6.53
C THR A 113 -5.84 -8.86 -6.15
N TYR A 114 -6.48 -9.02 -5.01
CA TYR A 114 -7.51 -8.12 -4.50
C TYR A 114 -6.94 -6.75 -4.06
N ILE A 115 -5.92 -6.75 -3.21
CA ILE A 115 -5.21 -5.56 -2.73
C ILE A 115 -4.51 -4.86 -3.89
N ALA A 116 -3.87 -5.62 -4.80
CA ALA A 116 -3.23 -5.06 -5.98
C ALA A 116 -4.24 -4.29 -6.84
N LYS A 117 -5.42 -4.87 -7.14
CA LYS A 117 -6.49 -4.18 -7.87
C LYS A 117 -6.99 -2.93 -7.16
N ALA A 118 -7.15 -2.98 -5.84
CA ALA A 118 -7.60 -1.82 -5.07
C ALA A 118 -6.58 -0.67 -5.13
N ILE A 119 -5.29 -0.98 -5.02
CA ILE A 119 -4.20 0.00 -5.12
C ILE A 119 -4.13 0.58 -6.54
N SER A 120 -4.20 -0.25 -7.57
CA SER A 120 -4.28 0.20 -8.97
C SER A 120 -5.44 1.16 -9.18
N TYR A 121 -6.63 0.83 -8.68
CA TYR A 121 -7.81 1.71 -8.79
C TYR A 121 -7.59 3.08 -8.13
N VAL A 122 -7.00 3.12 -6.94
CA VAL A 122 -6.70 4.40 -6.26
C VAL A 122 -5.69 5.23 -7.06
N VAL A 123 -4.65 4.59 -7.58
CA VAL A 123 -3.61 5.26 -8.37
C VAL A 123 -4.15 5.79 -9.68
N GLU A 124 -4.96 5.01 -10.40
CA GLU A 124 -5.63 5.44 -11.63
C GLU A 124 -6.59 6.61 -11.39
N LYS A 125 -7.38 6.56 -10.31
CA LYS A 125 -8.32 7.63 -9.95
C LYS A 125 -7.63 8.94 -9.56
N MET A 126 -6.40 8.85 -9.05
CA MET A 126 -5.63 9.99 -8.55
C MET A 126 -4.57 10.49 -9.53
N GLY A 127 -4.21 9.66 -10.52
CA GLY A 127 -3.30 10.02 -11.59
C GLY A 127 -3.88 11.13 -12.47
N THR A 128 -3.03 12.06 -12.88
CA THR A 128 -3.36 13.06 -13.91
C THR A 128 -2.42 12.86 -15.09
N ASP A 129 -2.86 13.18 -16.31
CA ASP A 129 -2.10 12.92 -17.54
C ASP A 129 -0.80 13.73 -17.68
N LYS A 130 -0.52 14.66 -16.76
CA LYS A 130 0.60 15.62 -16.92
C LYS A 130 1.43 15.83 -15.66
N ASP A 131 0.80 16.14 -14.53
CA ASP A 131 1.49 16.53 -13.31
C ASP A 131 0.50 16.58 -12.11
N PRO A 132 0.80 15.97 -10.95
CA PRO A 132 1.94 15.11 -10.65
C PRO A 132 1.82 13.71 -11.27
N LEU A 133 2.97 13.13 -11.64
CA LEU A 133 3.09 11.73 -12.03
C LEU A 133 3.11 10.84 -10.79
N ILE A 134 2.24 9.83 -10.76
CA ILE A 134 2.17 8.84 -9.69
C ILE A 134 2.58 7.47 -10.25
N SER A 135 3.53 6.80 -9.61
CA SER A 135 3.98 5.46 -9.98
C SER A 135 4.07 4.56 -8.75
N VAL A 136 4.02 3.25 -8.95
CA VAL A 136 4.06 2.26 -7.87
C VAL A 136 5.14 1.23 -8.18
N ASP A 137 6.01 0.97 -7.21
CA ASP A 137 7.04 -0.05 -7.29
C ASP A 137 6.83 -1.12 -6.24
N LEU A 138 6.98 -2.36 -6.67
CA LEU A 138 6.97 -3.54 -5.83
C LEU A 138 8.39 -3.88 -5.39
N ASN A 139 8.60 -3.98 -4.08
CA ASN A 139 9.86 -4.33 -3.44
C ASN A 139 11.06 -3.54 -4.00
N PRO A 140 11.02 -2.19 -3.92
CA PRO A 140 12.08 -1.36 -4.47
C PRO A 140 13.41 -1.68 -3.80
N GLN A 141 14.48 -1.74 -4.60
CA GLN A 141 15.83 -2.02 -4.08
C GLN A 141 16.38 -0.87 -3.24
N ASN A 142 15.95 0.36 -3.52
CA ASN A 142 16.36 1.57 -2.81
C ASN A 142 15.14 2.26 -2.19
N ILE A 143 15.19 2.44 -0.88
CA ILE A 143 14.16 3.15 -0.09
C ILE A 143 14.65 4.54 0.27
#